data_AF-R1ESF5-F1
#
_entry.id   AF-R1ESF5-F1
#
_cell.length_a   1.000
_cell.length_b   1.000
_cell.length_c   1.000
_cell.angle_alpha   90.00
_cell.angle_beta   90.00
_cell.angle_gamma   90.00
#
_symmetry.space_group_name_H-M   'P 1'
#
loop_
_entity.id
_entity.type
_entity.pdbx_description
1 polymer ?
#
loop_
_entity_poly.entity_id
_entity_poly.type
_entity_poly.pdbx_seq_one_letter_code
_entity_poly.pdbx_strand_id
1 'polypeptide(L)'
;MLCTLALLLAFDAEPHDAEQPAFEQHTVDPHGEAITTNTAPRAVFILVGSLTDSLDSTSPGACTAGGDDVAAADPAAAAGCTLRAAMQLANRYGKATAVTIRVRSGRIAVAGPLPTLEGTVQMSSGPTGPIGTVLDGGKRDGAGVQILRTGSGSAVALHTLRFENGRAMGSSDDGWGEHGGAIHARGTLVLTNCAIRNCEAFNGGGVYAEGDEPLLSICT
;
A
#
# COMPACT_ATOMS: atom_id res chain seq x y z
N MET A 1 31.38 -0.48 2.19
CA MET A 1 31.02 -0.83 3.56
C MET A 1 29.80 -1.75 3.46
N LEU A 2 30.06 -3.06 3.29
CA LEU A 2 29.02 -4.08 3.19
C LEU A 2 28.49 -4.37 4.59
N CYS A 3 27.19 -4.28 4.80
CA CYS A 3 26.55 -4.76 6.03
C CYS A 3 25.54 -5.82 5.64
N THR A 4 25.96 -7.07 5.84
CA THR A 4 25.19 -8.30 5.74
C THR A 4 24.11 -8.29 6.82
N LEU A 5 22.83 -8.34 6.45
CA LEU A 5 21.74 -8.60 7.40
C LEU A 5 21.07 -9.91 7.03
N ALA A 6 21.20 -10.88 7.94
CA ALA A 6 20.60 -12.20 7.84
C ALA A 6 19.09 -12.10 8.06
N LEU A 7 18.30 -12.64 7.13
CA LEU A 7 16.86 -12.84 7.30
C LEU A 7 16.60 -14.35 7.42
N LEU A 8 16.15 -14.78 8.59
CA LEU A 8 15.58 -16.12 8.77
C LEU A 8 14.19 -16.12 8.14
N LEU A 9 14.02 -16.80 7.02
CA LEU A 9 12.72 -17.14 6.46
C LEU A 9 12.39 -18.57 6.93
N ALA A 10 11.29 -18.72 7.68
CA ALA A 10 10.72 -20.02 7.99
C ALA A 10 9.83 -20.42 6.81
N PHE A 11 10.18 -21.51 6.14
CA PHE A 11 9.41 -22.09 5.04
C PHE A 11 8.71 -23.35 5.52
N ASP A 12 7.40 -23.39 5.35
CA ASP A 12 6.62 -24.63 5.32
C ASP A 12 6.07 -24.75 3.91
N ALA A 13 6.54 -25.74 3.15
CA ALA A 13 6.23 -25.93 1.75
C ALA A 13 5.62 -27.31 1.57
N GLU A 14 4.29 -27.38 1.41
CA GLU A 14 3.63 -28.55 0.85
C GLU A 14 3.42 -28.36 -0.66
N PRO A 15 3.70 -29.39 -1.48
CA PRO A 15 3.57 -29.30 -2.94
C PRO A 15 2.11 -29.58 -3.37
N HIS A 16 1.55 -28.68 -4.19
CA HIS A 16 0.29 -28.90 -4.89
C HIS A 16 0.53 -29.55 -6.25
N ASP A 17 -0.11 -30.69 -6.47
CA ASP A 17 -0.16 -31.45 -7.71
C ASP A 17 -0.75 -30.66 -8.87
N ALA A 18 -0.13 -30.82 -10.04
CA ALA A 18 -0.53 -30.26 -11.31
C ALA A 18 -1.55 -31.17 -12.01
N GLU A 19 -2.78 -30.70 -12.16
CA GLU A 19 -3.73 -31.22 -13.16
C GLU A 19 -4.10 -30.11 -14.15
N GLN A 20 -3.72 -30.30 -15.41
CA GLN A 20 -4.28 -29.57 -16.55
C GLN A 20 -5.60 -30.20 -16.96
N PRO A 21 -6.62 -29.41 -17.34
CA PRO A 21 -7.63 -29.90 -18.25
C PRO A 21 -7.69 -29.13 -19.59
N ALA A 22 -7.64 -29.95 -20.63
CA ALA A 22 -8.45 -29.99 -21.83
C ALA A 22 -8.91 -28.69 -22.52
N PHE A 23 -8.49 -28.63 -23.78
CA PHE A 23 -8.94 -27.77 -24.88
C PHE A 23 -10.47 -27.86 -25.07
N GLU A 24 -11.19 -26.76 -24.90
CA GLU A 24 -12.60 -26.62 -25.28
C GLU A 24 -12.70 -25.66 -26.48
N GLN A 25 -13.08 -26.20 -27.64
CA GLN A 25 -13.27 -25.43 -28.87
C GLN A 25 -14.59 -24.66 -28.78
N HIS A 26 -14.49 -23.34 -28.65
CA HIS A 26 -15.62 -22.43 -28.65
C HIS A 26 -16.10 -22.17 -30.09
N THR A 27 -17.28 -22.69 -30.43
CA THR A 27 -18.00 -22.35 -31.66
C THR A 27 -18.52 -20.92 -31.58
N VAL A 28 -18.11 -20.08 -32.53
CA VAL A 28 -18.52 -18.67 -32.63
C VAL A 28 -19.78 -18.56 -33.50
N ASP A 29 -20.86 -18.00 -32.93
CA ASP A 29 -22.06 -17.59 -33.66
C ASP A 29 -21.78 -16.32 -34.52
N PRO A 30 -22.23 -16.25 -35.78
CA PRO A 30 -21.89 -15.15 -36.70
C PRO A 30 -22.77 -13.89 -36.58
N HIS A 31 -23.72 -13.83 -35.65
CA HIS A 31 -24.62 -12.68 -35.50
C HIS A 31 -25.00 -12.42 -34.04
N GLY A 32 -24.20 -11.63 -33.32
CA GLY A 32 -24.54 -11.15 -31.98
C GLY A 32 -23.43 -10.26 -31.42
N GLU A 33 -23.75 -9.01 -31.16
CA GLU A 33 -22.84 -7.93 -30.76
C GLU A 33 -21.89 -8.31 -29.61
N ALA A 34 -20.61 -8.52 -29.94
CA ALA A 34 -19.54 -8.49 -28.95
C ALA A 34 -19.18 -7.03 -28.64
N ILE A 35 -19.93 -6.39 -27.74
CA ILE A 35 -19.40 -5.23 -27.01
C ILE A 35 -18.54 -5.78 -25.87
N THR A 36 -17.35 -6.27 -26.19
CA THR A 36 -16.27 -6.31 -25.22
C THR A 36 -15.68 -4.92 -25.15
N THR A 37 -16.31 -4.02 -24.39
CA THR A 37 -15.59 -2.83 -23.92
C THR A 37 -14.51 -3.32 -22.97
N ASN A 38 -13.39 -3.74 -23.53
CA ASN A 38 -12.10 -3.83 -22.88
C ASN A 38 -11.72 -2.39 -22.52
N THR A 39 -12.38 -1.89 -21.48
CA THR A 39 -12.15 -0.57 -20.94
C THR A 39 -10.80 -0.69 -20.28
N ALA A 40 -9.77 -0.11 -20.91
CA ALA A 40 -8.44 -0.05 -20.36
C ALA A 40 -8.52 0.32 -18.87
N PRO A 41 -7.72 -0.32 -17.99
CA PRO A 41 -7.79 -0.09 -16.57
C PRO A 41 -7.68 1.41 -16.32
N ARG A 42 -8.74 1.99 -15.76
CA ARG A 42 -8.79 3.42 -15.44
C ARG A 42 -7.76 3.67 -14.35
N ALA A 43 -6.79 4.54 -14.60
CA ALA A 43 -5.90 5.02 -13.57
C ALA A 43 -6.54 6.23 -12.89
N VAL A 44 -6.51 6.25 -11.55
CA VAL A 44 -7.01 7.37 -10.75
C VAL A 44 -5.86 7.94 -9.96
N PHE A 45 -5.75 9.27 -9.94
CA PHE A 45 -4.70 9.97 -9.20
C PHE A 45 -5.26 10.75 -8.03
N ILE A 46 -4.64 10.59 -6.86
CA ILE A 46 -5.00 11.28 -5.61
C ILE A 46 -3.77 12.02 -5.09
N LEU A 47 -3.90 13.32 -4.84
CA LEU A 47 -2.85 14.14 -4.25
C LEU A 47 -3.06 14.32 -2.75
N VAL A 48 -2.07 13.95 -1.95
CA VAL A 48 -2.04 14.22 -0.49
C VAL A 48 -1.23 15.49 -0.26
N GLY A 49 -1.91 16.59 0.04
CA GLY A 49 -1.29 17.89 0.29
C GLY A 49 -1.05 18.17 1.78
N SER A 50 -1.76 17.49 2.69
CA SER A 50 -1.55 17.63 4.13
C SER A 50 -0.49 16.65 4.66
N LEU A 51 0.34 17.14 5.59
CA LEU A 51 1.28 16.32 6.36
C LEU A 51 0.70 15.87 7.72
N THR A 52 -0.54 16.26 8.02
CA THR A 52 -1.23 15.80 9.23
C THR A 52 -1.96 14.49 8.96
N ASP A 53 -1.95 13.59 9.95
CA ASP A 53 -2.92 12.50 10.05
C ASP A 53 -3.95 12.89 11.10
N SER A 54 -5.23 12.83 10.73
CA SER A 54 -6.35 13.09 11.64
C SER A 54 -7.22 11.85 11.68
N LEU A 55 -7.59 11.41 12.88
CA LEU A 55 -8.54 10.31 13.07
C LEU A 55 -9.98 10.75 12.73
N ASP A 56 -10.25 12.06 12.70
CA ASP A 56 -11.53 12.62 12.29
C ASP A 56 -11.68 12.47 10.77
N SER A 57 -12.26 11.35 10.38
CA SER A 57 -12.48 10.87 9.00
C SER A 57 -13.53 11.66 8.20
N THR A 58 -13.86 12.88 8.60
CA THR A 58 -15.03 13.61 8.06
C THR A 58 -14.77 14.34 6.74
N SER A 59 -13.62 14.20 6.08
CA SER A 59 -13.40 14.88 4.80
C SER A 59 -12.64 14.08 3.72
N PRO A 60 -13.11 12.89 3.30
CA PRO A 60 -12.72 12.35 1.98
C PRO A 60 -13.00 13.37 0.85
N GLY A 61 -13.97 14.27 1.06
CA GLY A 61 -14.29 15.38 0.16
C GLY A 61 -13.20 16.46 0.03
N ALA A 62 -12.14 16.42 0.84
CA ALA A 62 -10.97 17.28 0.66
C ALA A 62 -9.95 16.69 -0.33
N CYS A 63 -10.12 15.42 -0.72
CA CYS A 63 -9.29 14.76 -1.73
C CYS A 63 -10.01 14.80 -3.08
N THR A 64 -9.41 15.46 -4.06
CA THR A 64 -9.86 15.40 -5.45
C THR A 64 -9.16 14.24 -6.16
N ALA A 65 -9.94 13.30 -6.68
CA ALA A 65 -9.46 12.28 -7.60
C ALA A 65 -9.53 12.79 -9.04
N GLY A 66 -8.40 12.80 -9.74
CA GLY A 66 -8.31 13.14 -11.17
C GLY A 66 -8.14 11.89 -12.04
N GLY A 67 -8.49 12.03 -13.34
CA GLY A 67 -8.10 11.06 -14.37
C GLY A 67 -6.62 11.20 -14.76
N ASP A 68 -6.24 10.65 -15.93
CA ASP A 68 -4.85 10.41 -16.35
C ASP A 68 -3.89 11.63 -16.40
N ASP A 69 -4.41 12.86 -16.28
CA ASP A 69 -3.62 14.10 -16.36
C ASP A 69 -3.33 14.73 -14.99
N VAL A 70 -2.36 14.16 -14.28
CA VAL A 70 -1.88 14.60 -12.94
C VAL A 70 -1.13 15.94 -12.97
N ALA A 71 -0.78 16.45 -14.14
CA ALA A 71 0.05 17.66 -14.28
C ALA A 71 -0.69 18.96 -13.90
N ALA A 72 -2.02 18.93 -13.75
CA ALA A 72 -2.85 20.12 -13.57
C ALA A 72 -3.62 20.18 -12.22
N ALA A 73 -3.49 19.18 -11.35
CA ALA A 73 -4.17 19.23 -10.06
C ALA A 73 -3.48 20.27 -9.15
N ASP A 74 -4.20 21.35 -8.85
CA ASP A 74 -3.72 22.47 -8.06
C ASP A 74 -3.27 21.99 -6.66
N PRO A 75 -1.98 22.14 -6.28
CA PRO A 75 -1.51 21.75 -4.96
C PRO A 75 -2.22 22.50 -3.82
N ALA A 76 -2.83 23.67 -4.08
CA ALA A 76 -3.65 24.38 -3.11
C ALA A 76 -4.99 23.67 -2.85
N ALA A 77 -5.58 23.01 -3.86
CA ALA A 77 -6.80 22.23 -3.72
C ALA A 77 -6.60 20.95 -2.88
N ALA A 78 -5.38 20.42 -2.85
CA ALA A 78 -5.02 19.23 -2.08
C ALA A 78 -4.64 19.52 -0.61
N ALA A 79 -4.61 20.78 -0.18
CA ALA A 79 -4.13 21.19 1.15
C ALA A 79 -4.88 20.54 2.32
N GLY A 80 -6.15 20.14 2.12
CA GLY A 80 -6.96 19.44 3.11
C GLY A 80 -6.92 17.91 3.01
N CYS A 81 -6.37 17.34 1.93
CA CYS A 81 -6.33 15.90 1.74
C CYS A 81 -5.21 15.27 2.58
N THR A 82 -5.59 14.55 3.63
CA THR A 82 -4.69 13.74 4.45
C THR A 82 -4.41 12.39 3.79
N LEU A 83 -3.32 11.73 4.19
CA LEU A 83 -2.99 10.39 3.68
C LEU A 83 -4.12 9.39 3.98
N ARG A 84 -4.68 9.44 5.19
CA ARG A 84 -5.81 8.59 5.60
C ARG A 84 -7.04 8.79 4.70
N ALA A 85 -7.40 10.04 4.42
CA ALA A 85 -8.52 10.36 3.54
C ALA A 85 -8.28 9.87 2.10
N ALA A 86 -7.06 10.03 1.58
CA ALA A 86 -6.68 9.54 0.27
C ALA A 86 -6.79 8.01 0.15
N MET A 87 -6.37 7.27 1.19
CA MET A 87 -6.49 5.82 1.22
C MET A 87 -7.95 5.35 1.33
N GLN A 88 -8.76 6.02 2.15
CA GLN A 88 -10.21 5.76 2.22
C GLN A 88 -10.89 6.00 0.87
N LEU A 89 -10.47 7.02 0.13
CA LEU A 89 -10.96 7.29 -1.21
C LEU A 89 -10.48 6.22 -2.21
N ALA A 90 -9.21 5.84 -2.17
CA ALA A 90 -8.65 4.78 -3.02
C ALA A 90 -9.43 3.46 -2.89
N ASN A 91 -9.77 3.06 -1.66
CA ASN A 91 -10.53 1.84 -1.40
C ASN A 91 -11.95 1.84 -2.01
N ARG A 92 -12.51 3.00 -2.38
CA ARG A 92 -13.83 3.07 -3.04
C ARG A 92 -13.80 2.64 -4.51
N TYR A 93 -12.63 2.67 -5.15
CA TYR A 93 -12.49 2.35 -6.58
C TYR A 93 -12.43 0.84 -6.88
N GLY A 94 -12.30 0.00 -5.87
CA GLY A 94 -12.25 -1.46 -5.99
C GLY A 94 -10.98 -1.99 -6.67
N LYS A 95 -10.91 -3.32 -6.85
CA LYS A 95 -9.68 -4.01 -7.30
C LYS A 95 -9.33 -3.79 -8.78
N ALA A 96 -10.33 -3.52 -9.62
CA ALA A 96 -10.18 -3.37 -11.07
C ALA A 96 -9.60 -2.01 -11.51
N THR A 97 -9.56 -1.03 -10.60
CA THR A 97 -9.09 0.33 -10.87
C THR A 97 -7.71 0.50 -10.24
N ALA A 98 -6.72 0.93 -11.02
CA ALA A 98 -5.41 1.25 -10.48
C ALA A 98 -5.44 2.67 -9.89
N VAL A 99 -5.06 2.81 -8.62
CA VAL A 99 -5.05 4.12 -7.93
C VAL A 99 -3.63 4.51 -7.60
N THR A 100 -3.19 5.69 -8.04
CA THR A 100 -1.92 6.30 -7.66
C THR A 100 -2.14 7.39 -6.63
N ILE A 101 -1.59 7.22 -5.44
CA ILE A 101 -1.55 8.21 -4.36
C ILE A 101 -0.18 8.89 -4.38
N ARG A 102 -0.16 10.17 -4.73
CA ARG A 102 1.05 10.98 -4.65
C ARG A 102 1.07 11.75 -3.34
N VAL A 103 2.11 11.50 -2.55
CA VAL A 103 2.28 12.09 -1.22
C VAL A 103 3.29 13.21 -1.28
N ARG A 104 2.97 14.35 -0.67
CA ARG A 104 3.94 15.44 -0.51
C ARG A 104 5.14 14.97 0.32
N SER A 105 6.33 15.44 -0.03
CA SER A 105 7.52 15.26 0.79
C SER A 105 7.36 15.90 2.17
N GLY A 106 7.86 15.23 3.21
CA GLY A 106 7.71 15.66 4.59
C GLY A 106 7.56 14.48 5.57
N ARG A 107 7.38 14.78 6.85
CA ARG A 107 7.07 13.77 7.88
C ARG A 107 5.59 13.79 8.21
N ILE A 108 4.96 12.62 8.16
CA ILE A 108 3.57 12.38 8.57
C ILE A 108 3.63 11.51 9.82
N ALA A 109 3.29 12.09 10.97
CA ALA A 109 3.07 11.33 12.20
C ALA A 109 1.70 10.67 12.11
N VAL A 110 1.69 9.34 12.14
CA VAL A 110 0.49 8.54 11.96
C VAL A 110 -0.19 8.39 13.33
N ALA A 111 -1.43 8.86 13.44
CA ALA A 111 -2.16 8.95 14.71
C ALA A 111 -2.77 7.60 15.16
N GLY A 112 -2.87 6.65 14.23
CA GLY A 112 -3.46 5.32 14.38
C GLY A 112 -3.19 4.52 13.12
N PRO A 113 -3.36 3.18 13.10
CA PRO A 113 -3.15 2.41 11.87
C PRO A 113 -3.88 3.04 10.68
N LEU A 114 -3.18 3.21 9.56
CA LEU A 114 -3.82 3.71 8.34
C LEU A 114 -4.88 2.70 7.88
N PRO A 115 -5.92 3.16 7.16
CA PRO A 115 -6.93 2.27 6.60
C PRO A 115 -6.26 1.16 5.78
N THR A 116 -6.75 -0.08 5.92
CA THR A 116 -6.26 -1.21 5.11
C THR A 116 -6.46 -0.90 3.63
N LEU A 117 -5.40 -1.01 2.82
CA LEU A 117 -5.50 -0.83 1.38
C LEU A 117 -6.14 -2.05 0.73
N GLU A 118 -7.20 -1.79 -0.03
CA GLU A 118 -7.93 -2.79 -0.80
C GLU A 118 -7.79 -2.46 -2.29
N GLY A 119 -7.34 -3.42 -3.11
CA GLY A 119 -7.18 -3.26 -4.55
C GLY A 119 -5.77 -2.91 -5.03
N THR A 120 -5.67 -2.26 -6.19
CA THR A 120 -4.41 -1.99 -6.89
C THR A 120 -3.97 -0.56 -6.63
N VAL A 121 -3.02 -0.36 -5.70
CA VAL A 121 -2.63 0.96 -5.22
C VAL A 121 -1.12 1.19 -5.37
N GLN A 122 -0.75 2.29 -6.00
CA GLN A 122 0.61 2.78 -6.03
C GLN A 122 0.73 4.01 -5.14
N MET A 123 1.72 4.04 -4.25
CA MET A 123 2.01 5.22 -3.42
C MET A 123 3.43 5.71 -3.69
N SER A 124 3.58 7.03 -3.88
CA SER A 124 4.86 7.63 -4.25
C SER A 124 5.02 9.04 -3.68
N SER A 125 6.23 9.39 -3.22
CA SER A 125 6.58 10.79 -2.88
C SER A 125 7.03 11.62 -4.09
N GLY A 126 7.09 11.02 -5.28
CA GLY A 126 7.57 11.63 -6.53
C GLY A 126 8.33 10.63 -7.40
N PRO A 127 8.61 10.99 -8.68
CA PRO A 127 9.11 10.04 -9.67
C PRO A 127 10.58 9.60 -9.48
N THR A 128 11.46 10.39 -8.87
CA THR A 128 12.92 10.11 -8.90
C THR A 128 13.75 10.71 -7.75
N GLY A 129 13.13 11.04 -6.61
CA GLY A 129 13.82 11.72 -5.50
C GLY A 129 14.52 10.78 -4.50
N PRO A 130 15.42 11.32 -3.64
CA PRO A 130 15.73 10.67 -2.37
C PRO A 130 14.42 10.45 -1.60
N ILE A 131 14.40 9.48 -0.69
CA ILE A 131 13.22 9.17 0.15
C ILE A 131 12.61 10.48 0.70
N GLY A 132 11.47 10.88 0.14
CA GLY A 132 10.95 12.23 0.26
C GLY A 132 9.91 12.36 1.36
N THR A 133 9.21 11.28 1.67
CA THR A 133 8.16 11.24 2.70
C THR A 133 8.51 10.22 3.77
N VAL A 134 8.40 10.63 5.03
CA VAL A 134 8.53 9.76 6.21
C VAL A 134 7.15 9.54 6.81
N LEU A 135 6.72 8.29 6.87
CA LEU A 135 5.57 7.84 7.63
C LEU A 135 6.09 7.34 8.98
N ASP A 136 5.68 8.00 10.05
CA ASP A 136 6.19 7.79 11.41
C ASP A 136 5.08 7.20 12.28
N GLY A 137 5.24 5.94 12.69
CA GLY A 137 4.32 5.23 13.58
C GLY A 137 4.44 5.65 15.05
N GLY A 138 5.34 6.58 15.37
CA GLY A 138 5.41 7.22 16.68
C GLY A 138 5.89 6.32 17.82
N LYS A 139 6.54 5.19 17.54
CA LYS A 139 7.05 4.28 18.57
C LYS A 139 7.96 5.01 19.57
N ARG A 140 7.49 5.12 20.82
CA ARG A 140 8.20 5.67 21.97
C ARG A 140 7.73 4.95 23.23
N ASP A 141 8.65 4.52 24.08
CA ASP A 141 8.39 4.01 25.44
C ASP A 141 7.22 3.02 25.56
N GLY A 142 7.15 2.01 24.69
CA GLY A 142 6.07 1.02 24.78
C GLY A 142 4.81 1.33 23.97
N ALA A 143 4.68 2.56 23.47
CA ALA A 143 3.59 3.00 22.59
C ALA A 143 4.04 3.02 21.12
N GLY A 144 3.09 3.13 20.19
CA GLY A 144 3.32 3.23 18.75
C GLY A 144 2.21 2.53 17.97
N VAL A 145 2.16 2.75 16.66
CA VAL A 145 1.15 2.16 15.78
C VAL A 145 1.79 1.41 14.63
N GLN A 146 1.10 0.37 14.17
CA GLN A 146 1.37 -0.22 12.86
C GLN A 146 1.00 0.80 11.80
N ILE A 147 1.87 1.03 10.81
CA ILE A 147 1.69 2.14 9.88
C ILE A 147 0.71 1.77 8.77
N LEU A 148 0.98 0.67 8.06
CA LEU A 148 0.27 0.30 6.84
C LEU A 148 -0.20 -1.16 6.89
N ARG A 149 -1.43 -1.39 6.43
CA ARG A 149 -2.04 -2.71 6.26
C ARG A 149 -2.49 -2.89 4.80
N THR A 150 -2.35 -4.10 4.27
CA THR A 150 -2.92 -4.44 2.95
C THR A 150 -3.86 -5.64 3.08
N GLY A 151 -4.99 -5.56 2.37
CA GLY A 151 -6.00 -6.62 2.34
C GLY A 151 -5.57 -7.83 1.52
N SER A 152 -6.34 -8.91 1.60
CA SER A 152 -6.09 -10.10 0.79
C SER A 152 -6.44 -9.85 -0.69
N GLY A 153 -5.53 -10.20 -1.58
CA GLY A 153 -5.66 -9.93 -3.02
C GLY A 153 -5.63 -8.44 -3.38
N SER A 154 -4.99 -7.60 -2.54
CA SER A 154 -4.53 -6.27 -2.94
C SER A 154 -3.20 -6.37 -3.67
N ALA A 155 -2.89 -5.42 -4.56
CA ALA A 155 -1.58 -5.23 -5.15
C ALA A 155 -1.08 -3.82 -4.81
N VAL A 156 -0.12 -3.71 -3.88
CA VAL A 156 0.37 -2.43 -3.37
C VAL A 156 1.82 -2.22 -3.76
N ALA A 157 2.11 -1.11 -4.43
CA ALA A 157 3.48 -0.72 -4.80
C ALA A 157 3.87 0.62 -4.16
N LEU A 158 4.92 0.61 -3.34
CA LEU A 158 5.41 1.79 -2.60
C LEU A 158 6.76 2.23 -3.16
N HIS A 159 6.88 3.53 -3.42
CA HIS A 159 8.05 4.11 -4.06
C HIS A 159 8.57 5.31 -3.29
N THR A 160 9.86 5.36 -2.97
CA THR A 160 10.54 6.54 -2.37
C THR A 160 9.99 6.94 -0.98
N LEU A 161 9.46 6.00 -0.20
CA LEU A 161 8.88 6.24 1.12
C LEU A 161 9.78 5.73 2.25
N ARG A 162 9.74 6.40 3.39
CA ARG A 162 10.30 5.87 4.64
C ARG A 162 9.20 5.47 5.59
N PHE A 163 9.37 4.34 6.24
CA PHE A 163 8.57 3.89 7.37
C PHE A 163 9.46 3.89 8.60
N GLU A 164 9.12 4.68 9.61
CA GLU A 164 9.90 4.80 10.85
C GLU A 164 9.03 4.55 12.07
N ASN A 165 9.64 3.98 13.12
CA ASN A 165 9.04 3.88 14.45
C ASN A 165 7.64 3.22 14.43
N GLY A 166 7.43 2.22 13.58
CA GLY A 166 6.21 1.43 13.57
C GLY A 166 6.21 0.40 14.70
N ARG A 167 5.05 0.09 15.28
CA ARG A 167 4.93 -0.89 16.37
C ARG A 167 3.67 -1.76 16.22
N ALA A 168 3.86 -3.09 16.26
CA ALA A 168 2.79 -4.08 16.32
C ALA A 168 3.12 -5.14 17.39
N MET A 169 2.88 -4.82 18.66
CA MET A 169 3.15 -5.71 19.81
C MET A 169 1.93 -5.90 20.73
N GLY A 170 0.73 -5.76 20.19
CA GLY A 170 -0.51 -5.94 20.95
C GLY A 170 -1.31 -7.09 20.39
N SER A 171 -1.88 -7.93 21.25
CA SER A 171 -2.98 -8.78 20.85
C SER A 171 -4.10 -7.86 20.38
N SER A 172 -4.47 -7.95 19.11
CA SER A 172 -5.60 -7.21 18.58
C SER A 172 -6.66 -8.20 18.14
N ASP A 173 -7.91 -7.91 18.48
CA ASP A 173 -9.06 -8.74 18.10
C ASP A 173 -9.22 -8.85 16.58
N ASP A 174 -8.54 -7.97 15.83
CA ASP A 174 -8.55 -7.95 14.37
C ASP A 174 -7.45 -8.83 13.73
N GLY A 175 -6.51 -9.41 14.50
CA GLY A 175 -5.45 -10.30 14.02
C GLY A 175 -4.23 -9.61 13.39
N TRP A 176 -4.18 -8.27 13.39
CA TRP A 176 -3.12 -7.48 12.76
C TRP A 176 -2.03 -6.99 13.73
N GLY A 177 -2.27 -7.09 15.04
CA GLY A 177 -1.55 -6.36 16.08
C GLY A 177 -0.17 -6.92 16.45
N GLU A 178 0.21 -8.05 15.87
CA GLU A 178 1.44 -8.78 16.19
C GLU A 178 2.41 -8.88 15.00
N HIS A 179 1.98 -8.47 13.81
CA HIS A 179 2.70 -8.69 12.56
C HIS A 179 3.18 -7.37 11.96
N GLY A 180 4.44 -7.27 11.51
CA GLY A 180 4.86 -6.17 10.65
C GLY A 180 4.76 -4.79 11.30
N GLY A 181 5.78 -4.37 12.06
CA GLY A 181 5.70 -3.14 12.86
C GLY A 181 5.44 -1.89 12.02
N ALA A 182 5.98 -1.83 10.80
CA ALA A 182 5.59 -0.83 9.82
C ALA A 182 4.48 -1.34 8.89
N ILE A 183 4.69 -2.47 8.22
CA ILE A 183 3.82 -2.96 7.14
C ILE A 183 3.41 -4.40 7.41
N HIS A 184 2.11 -4.65 7.43
CA HIS A 184 1.54 -6.00 7.36
C HIS A 184 0.80 -6.16 6.03
N ALA A 185 1.34 -7.02 5.16
CA ALA A 185 0.83 -7.24 3.83
C ALA A 185 0.20 -8.63 3.68
N ARG A 186 -1.11 -8.68 3.41
CA ARG A 186 -1.81 -9.95 3.10
C ARG A 186 -2.05 -10.14 1.60
N GLY A 187 -1.55 -9.23 0.77
CA GLY A 187 -1.56 -9.30 -0.69
C GLY A 187 -0.17 -9.01 -1.26
N THR A 188 -0.07 -8.83 -2.57
CA THR A 188 1.20 -8.52 -3.24
C THR A 188 1.73 -7.17 -2.78
N LEU A 189 2.98 -7.14 -2.30
CA LEU A 189 3.68 -5.94 -1.88
C LEU A 189 4.96 -5.74 -2.70
N VAL A 190 5.09 -4.56 -3.32
CA VAL A 190 6.31 -4.14 -4.01
C VAL A 190 6.87 -2.91 -3.32
N LEU A 191 8.13 -2.97 -2.90
CA LEU A 191 8.84 -1.85 -2.28
C LEU A 191 10.02 -1.45 -3.17
N THR A 192 10.03 -0.21 -3.64
CA THR A 192 11.10 0.33 -4.48
C THR A 192 11.68 1.59 -3.86
N ASN A 193 13.00 1.63 -3.64
CA ASN A 193 13.67 2.79 -3.05
C ASN A 193 13.04 3.23 -1.71
N CYS A 194 12.64 2.26 -0.88
CA CYS A 194 12.01 2.52 0.41
C CYS A 194 13.00 2.26 1.55
N ALA A 195 12.76 2.85 2.71
CA ALA A 195 13.52 2.51 3.91
C ALA A 195 12.61 2.23 5.10
N ILE A 196 12.96 1.22 5.91
CA ILE A 196 12.15 0.77 7.04
C ILE A 196 13.05 0.73 8.28
N ARG A 197 12.77 1.56 9.28
CA ARG A 197 13.69 1.79 10.41
C ARG A 197 13.00 1.85 11.75
N ASN A 198 13.67 1.31 12.76
CA ASN A 198 13.22 1.33 14.16
C ASN A 198 11.79 0.80 14.34
N CYS A 199 11.39 -0.17 13.51
CA CYS A 199 10.09 -0.82 13.60
C CYS A 199 10.19 -2.08 14.45
N GLU A 200 9.11 -2.41 15.15
CA GLU A 200 9.09 -3.52 16.09
C GLU A 200 7.74 -4.23 16.05
N ALA A 201 7.78 -5.55 16.00
CA ALA A 201 6.60 -6.40 16.04
C ALA A 201 6.96 -7.76 16.63
N PHE A 202 5.94 -8.52 17.05
CA PHE A 202 6.15 -9.89 17.50
C PHE A 202 6.67 -10.77 16.34
N ASN A 203 6.06 -10.62 15.17
CA ASN A 203 6.41 -11.30 13.93
C ASN A 203 6.79 -10.28 12.85
N GLY A 204 7.95 -10.45 12.20
CA GLY A 204 8.37 -9.60 11.08
C GLY A 204 8.58 -8.14 11.48
N GLY A 205 9.54 -7.87 12.38
CA GLY A 205 9.73 -6.59 13.08
C GLY A 205 9.41 -5.30 12.29
N GLY A 206 9.88 -5.18 11.04
CA GLY A 206 9.50 -4.09 10.13
C GLY A 206 8.34 -4.44 9.19
N VAL A 207 8.49 -5.52 8.44
CA VAL A 207 7.52 -5.98 7.45
C VAL A 207 7.17 -7.43 7.74
N TYR A 208 5.88 -7.74 7.66
CA TYR A 208 5.38 -9.10 7.64
C TYR A 208 4.46 -9.27 6.44
N ALA A 209 4.71 -10.30 5.62
CA ALA A 209 3.94 -10.59 4.42
C ALA A 209 3.36 -12.01 4.50
N GLU A 210 2.04 -12.12 4.39
CA GLU A 210 1.28 -13.39 4.32
C GLU A 210 0.81 -13.72 2.90
N GLY A 211 0.82 -12.72 2.00
CA GLY A 211 0.43 -12.89 0.61
C GLY A 211 1.56 -13.43 -0.26
N ASP A 212 1.46 -13.19 -1.58
CA ASP A 212 2.54 -13.49 -2.53
C ASP A 212 3.89 -12.89 -2.10
N GLU A 213 4.98 -13.51 -2.53
CA GLU A 213 6.34 -13.07 -2.14
C GLU A 213 6.54 -11.56 -2.39
N PRO A 214 6.93 -10.78 -1.36
CA PRO A 214 7.14 -9.36 -1.52
C PRO A 214 8.35 -9.09 -2.40
N LEU A 215 8.19 -8.23 -3.41
CA LEU A 215 9.32 -7.79 -4.25
C LEU A 215 9.99 -6.57 -3.62
N LEU A 216 11.20 -6.76 -3.12
CA LEU A 216 12.03 -5.71 -2.52
C LEU A 216 13.12 -5.28 -3.51
N SER A 217 13.09 -4.02 -3.94
CA SER A 217 14.11 -3.44 -4.81
C SER A 217 14.69 -2.16 -4.21
N ILE A 218 16.01 -2.12 -4.02
CA ILE A 218 16.74 -0.93 -3.54
C ILE A 218 16.17 -0.43 -2.19
N CYS A 219 15.95 -1.33 -1.23
CA CYS A 219 15.42 -0.98 0.09
C CYS A 219 16.49 -1.08 1.20
N THR A 220 16.40 -0.24 2.23
CA THR A 220 17.35 -0.18 3.36
C THR A 220 16.72 -0.14 4.74
#